data_AF-X1HF47-F1
#
_entry.id   AF-X1HF47-F1
#
_cell.length_a   1.000
_cell.length_b   1.000
_cell.length_c   1.000
_cell.angle_alpha   90.00
_cell.angle_beta   90.00
_cell.angle_gamma   90.00
#
_symmetry.space_group_name_H-M   'P 1'
#
loop_
_entity.id
_entity.type
_entity.pdbx_description
1 polymer ?
#
loop_
_entity_poly.entity_id
_entity_poly.type
_entity_poly.pdbx_seq_one_letter_code
_entity_poly.pdbx_strand_id
1 'polypeptide(L)'
;STGYKFMLPFREKTSLWKAEFRDADGREHRVDNRVKCRCQYKIEERLQDTLNLCFEWKDIDLGEEKNVVDIQVNLRLRMNSSLSFWRINVRNRSKKSCLWQVIFPLIENIGTTTSDPSEDYLLVPDGWGRIYRDPRSMSPYVATYPGGWNMAMQFLSFGHINNGLYLAAHDPEAYHKRFIFNPDTYTRTRVDHPPKSSFKLINYPENMGVLQQEYEMPYDAVIGVYVGDWYDASQIYRDWVLENAVWCKKGALDEKADEADWFRRIVFWRIPVISIEDGVPFIVEDDIEATVSRTIHFAR
;
A
#
# COMPACT_ATOMS: atom_id res chain seq x y z
N SER A 1 -13.65 -15.06 10.97
CA SER A 1 -14.38 -14.41 9.87
C SER A 1 -13.73 -14.78 8.55
N THR A 2 -14.43 -14.77 7.41
CA THR A 2 -13.85 -15.06 6.08
C THR A 2 -13.68 -13.77 5.28
N GLY A 3 -12.64 -13.67 4.45
CA GLY A 3 -12.40 -12.49 3.59
C GLY A 3 -13.58 -12.11 2.70
N TYR A 4 -14.39 -13.10 2.31
CA TYR A 4 -15.62 -12.89 1.55
C TYR A 4 -16.60 -11.90 2.21
N LYS A 5 -16.62 -11.79 3.54
CA LYS A 5 -17.51 -10.85 4.25
C LYS A 5 -17.16 -9.37 4.03
N PHE A 6 -15.94 -9.10 3.57
CA PHE A 6 -15.43 -7.76 3.24
C PHE A 6 -15.50 -7.45 1.73
N MET A 7 -16.09 -8.35 0.94
CA MET A 7 -16.20 -8.20 -0.50
C MET A 7 -17.68 -8.14 -0.87
N LEU A 8 -18.11 -7.00 -1.40
CA LEU A 8 -19.47 -6.85 -1.94
C LEU A 8 -19.62 -7.69 -3.23
N PRO A 9 -20.78 -8.31 -3.47
CA PRO A 9 -21.02 -9.12 -4.66
C PRO A 9 -20.90 -8.27 -5.93
N PHE A 10 -20.42 -8.88 -7.00
CA PHE A 10 -20.22 -8.22 -8.30
C PHE A 10 -20.90 -8.99 -9.43
N ARG A 11 -21.31 -8.27 -10.48
CA ARG A 11 -21.87 -8.84 -11.72
C ARG A 11 -20.86 -8.88 -12.88
N GLU A 12 -19.75 -8.16 -12.78
CA GLU A 12 -18.75 -7.99 -13.85
C GLU A 12 -17.35 -8.44 -13.41
N LYS A 13 -16.51 -8.84 -14.37
CA LYS A 13 -15.11 -9.23 -14.07
C LYS A 13 -14.34 -8.07 -13.44
N THR A 14 -13.83 -8.29 -12.23
CA THR A 14 -13.01 -7.33 -11.49
C THR A 14 -11.58 -7.29 -12.01
N SER A 15 -10.92 -6.15 -11.79
CA SER A 15 -9.50 -6.00 -12.07
C SER A 15 -8.68 -6.49 -10.87
N LEU A 16 -7.61 -7.24 -11.12
CA LEU A 16 -6.66 -7.73 -10.11
C LEU A 16 -5.30 -7.03 -10.21
N TRP A 17 -4.87 -6.73 -11.42
CA TRP A 17 -3.63 -6.01 -11.70
C TRP A 17 -3.83 -5.09 -12.89
N LYS A 18 -3.04 -4.01 -12.94
CA LYS A 18 -2.89 -3.16 -14.13
C LYS A 18 -1.42 -2.88 -14.34
N ALA A 19 -0.96 -2.92 -15.58
CA ALA A 19 0.38 -2.50 -15.96
C ALA A 19 0.28 -1.37 -16.98
N GLU A 20 1.08 -0.33 -16.76
CA GLU A 20 1.20 0.80 -17.66
C GLU A 20 2.60 0.79 -18.27
N PHE A 21 2.64 0.90 -19.59
CA PHE A 21 3.86 1.01 -20.37
C PHE A 21 3.87 2.35 -21.11
N ARG A 22 5.06 2.89 -21.37
CA ARG A 22 5.25 4.13 -22.12
C ARG A 22 6.32 3.99 -23.18
N ASP A 23 6.04 4.48 -24.37
CA ASP A 23 7.05 4.60 -25.43
C ASP A 23 7.86 5.91 -25.33
N ALA A 24 8.84 6.07 -26.23
CA ALA A 24 9.71 7.24 -26.27
C ALA A 24 8.98 8.56 -26.57
N ASP A 25 7.81 8.50 -27.21
CA ASP A 25 6.96 9.65 -27.51
C ASP A 25 6.02 9.98 -26.33
N GLY A 26 6.08 9.20 -25.25
CA GLY A 26 5.23 9.33 -24.07
C GLY A 26 3.84 8.72 -24.24
N ARG A 27 3.59 7.96 -25.31
CA ARG A 27 2.32 7.27 -25.53
C ARG A 27 2.14 6.16 -24.50
N GLU A 28 1.00 6.17 -23.84
CA GLU A 28 0.67 5.18 -22.82
C GLU A 28 -0.01 3.94 -23.42
N HIS A 29 0.47 2.76 -23.04
CA HIS A 29 -0.18 1.48 -23.27
C HIS A 29 -0.59 0.88 -21.92
N ARG A 30 -1.88 0.68 -21.69
CA ARG A 30 -2.42 0.14 -20.45
C ARG A 30 -3.05 -1.22 -20.68
N VAL A 31 -2.66 -2.20 -19.87
CA VAL A 31 -3.20 -3.56 -19.89
C VAL A 31 -3.61 -3.97 -18.47
N ASP A 32 -4.61 -4.83 -18.38
CA ASP A 32 -5.10 -5.39 -17.13
C ASP A 32 -5.42 -6.88 -17.29
N ASN A 33 -5.78 -7.55 -16.20
CA ASN A 33 -6.08 -8.99 -16.18
C ASN A 33 -7.25 -9.43 -17.08
N ARG A 34 -7.98 -8.50 -17.70
CA ARG A 34 -9.08 -8.77 -18.65
C ARG A 34 -8.62 -8.69 -20.10
N VAL A 35 -7.35 -8.37 -20.35
CA VAL A 35 -6.76 -8.36 -21.69
C VAL A 35 -6.97 -9.73 -22.37
N LYS A 36 -7.32 -9.70 -23.66
CA LYS A 36 -7.48 -10.92 -24.45
C LYS A 36 -6.09 -11.46 -24.77
N CYS A 37 -5.68 -12.51 -24.08
CA CYS A 37 -4.39 -13.16 -24.29
C CYS A 37 -4.47 -14.65 -23.91
N ARG A 38 -3.34 -15.35 -23.95
CA ARG A 38 -3.25 -16.73 -23.45
C ARG A 38 -3.17 -16.71 -21.93
N CYS A 39 -4.23 -17.13 -21.23
CA CYS A 39 -4.25 -17.23 -19.78
C CYS A 39 -4.09 -18.67 -19.33
N GLN A 40 -3.29 -18.92 -18.30
CA GLN A 40 -3.21 -20.22 -17.63
C GLN A 40 -3.05 -20.05 -16.12
N TYR A 41 -3.40 -21.08 -15.37
CA TYR A 41 -3.13 -21.13 -13.94
C TYR A 41 -2.54 -22.49 -13.58
N LYS A 42 -1.74 -22.50 -12.53
CA LYS A 42 -1.14 -23.69 -11.93
C LYS A 42 -1.33 -23.65 -10.43
N ILE A 43 -1.56 -24.82 -9.86
CA ILE A 43 -1.55 -25.04 -8.42
C ILE A 43 -0.32 -25.89 -8.16
N GLU A 44 0.71 -25.29 -7.56
CA GLU A 44 1.97 -25.96 -7.31
C GLU A 44 2.02 -26.35 -5.83
N GLU A 45 2.23 -27.66 -5.61
CA GLU A 45 2.48 -28.42 -4.37
C GLU A 45 1.98 -27.88 -3.02
N ARG A 46 1.42 -28.80 -2.22
CA ARG A 46 1.43 -28.73 -0.75
C ARG A 46 2.80 -29.18 -0.23
N LEU A 47 3.84 -28.37 -0.37
CA LEU A 47 5.05 -28.58 0.42
C LEU A 47 4.76 -28.08 1.84
N GLN A 48 4.82 -28.99 2.84
CA GLN A 48 4.85 -28.66 4.27
C GLN A 48 4.03 -27.41 4.63
N ASP A 49 2.70 -27.52 4.57
CA ASP A 49 1.78 -26.48 5.03
C ASP A 49 1.69 -25.19 4.19
N THR A 50 2.21 -25.14 2.96
CA THR A 50 1.99 -24.00 2.04
C THR A 50 1.36 -24.43 0.73
N LEU A 51 0.40 -23.64 0.22
CA LEU A 51 -0.22 -23.77 -1.10
C LEU A 51 0.21 -22.60 -1.97
N ASN A 52 0.77 -22.89 -3.15
CA ASN A 52 1.16 -21.87 -4.13
C ASN A 52 0.22 -21.90 -5.34
N LEU A 53 -0.31 -20.74 -5.70
CA LEU A 53 -1.14 -20.53 -6.89
C LEU A 53 -0.41 -19.59 -7.83
N CYS A 54 -0.17 -20.02 -9.06
CA CYS A 54 0.46 -19.22 -10.10
C CYS A 54 -0.56 -18.94 -11.21
N PHE A 55 -0.76 -17.67 -11.55
CA PHE A 55 -1.58 -17.22 -12.67
C PHE A 55 -0.70 -16.54 -13.70
N GLU A 56 -0.88 -16.88 -14.97
CA GLU A 56 -0.07 -16.34 -16.06
C GLU A 56 -0.95 -15.80 -17.19
N TRP A 57 -0.61 -14.61 -17.65
CA TRP A 57 -1.14 -13.98 -18.86
C TRP A 57 0.03 -13.83 -19.83
N LYS A 58 0.01 -14.59 -20.92
CA LYS A 58 1.11 -14.68 -21.89
C LYS A 58 0.74 -14.07 -23.22
N ASP A 59 1.76 -13.62 -23.92
CA ASP A 59 1.66 -13.14 -25.29
C ASP A 59 0.71 -11.93 -25.40
N ILE A 60 0.84 -10.98 -24.48
CA ILE A 60 0.07 -9.73 -24.49
C ILE A 60 0.65 -8.77 -25.53
N ASP A 61 -0.22 -8.19 -26.35
CA ASP A 61 0.11 -7.15 -27.31
C ASP A 61 0.24 -5.77 -26.63
N LEU A 62 1.19 -4.96 -27.10
CA LEU A 62 1.27 -3.53 -26.79
C LEU A 62 1.14 -2.72 -28.08
N GLY A 63 -0.08 -2.27 -28.39
CA GLY A 63 -0.38 -1.55 -29.63
C GLY A 63 -0.08 -2.41 -30.87
N GLU A 64 0.92 -1.99 -31.65
CA GLU A 64 1.37 -2.69 -32.86
C GLU A 64 2.32 -3.84 -32.55
N GLU A 65 3.01 -3.82 -31.40
CA GLU A 65 3.92 -4.89 -31.01
C GLU A 65 3.15 -6.09 -30.46
N LYS A 66 3.30 -7.24 -31.13
CA LYS A 66 2.54 -8.45 -30.84
C LYS A 66 3.27 -9.39 -29.90
N ASN A 67 2.53 -9.99 -28.95
CA ASN A 67 3.02 -11.03 -28.03
C ASN A 67 4.25 -10.63 -27.19
N VAL A 68 4.37 -9.34 -26.85
CA VAL A 68 5.57 -8.78 -26.25
C VAL A 68 5.58 -8.79 -24.72
N VAL A 69 4.44 -8.93 -24.05
CA VAL A 69 4.38 -8.91 -22.59
C VAL A 69 3.83 -10.22 -22.02
N ASP A 70 4.46 -10.71 -20.95
CA ASP A 70 3.87 -11.71 -20.06
C ASP A 70 3.75 -11.13 -18.64
N ILE A 71 2.67 -11.49 -17.96
CA ILE A 71 2.44 -11.17 -16.54
C ILE A 71 2.26 -12.48 -15.78
N GLN A 72 2.97 -12.62 -14.66
CA GLN A 72 2.80 -13.73 -13.73
C GLN A 72 2.41 -13.19 -12.36
N VAL A 73 1.40 -13.78 -11.75
CA VAL A 73 0.97 -13.48 -10.38
C VAL A 73 1.08 -14.74 -9.55
N ASN A 74 1.81 -14.66 -8.44
CA ASN A 74 2.02 -15.76 -7.51
C ASN A 74 1.34 -15.43 -6.17
N LEU A 75 0.48 -16.33 -5.70
CA LEU A 75 -0.14 -16.27 -4.38
C LEU A 75 0.38 -17.42 -3.53
N ARG A 76 0.84 -17.12 -2.33
CA ARG A 76 1.23 -18.11 -1.32
C ARG A 76 0.23 -18.07 -0.17
N LEU A 77 -0.32 -19.22 0.18
CA LEU A 77 -1.26 -19.40 1.28
C LEU A 77 -0.63 -20.38 2.27
N ARG A 78 -0.45 -19.97 3.52
CA ARG A 78 0.10 -20.82 4.58
C ARG A 78 -1.02 -21.45 5.39
N MET A 79 -0.88 -22.72 5.77
CA MET A 79 -1.77 -23.41 6.69
C MET A 79 -1.85 -22.61 7.99
N ASN A 80 -3.04 -22.55 8.59
CA ASN A 80 -3.29 -21.85 9.85
C ASN A 80 -2.97 -20.34 9.83
N SER A 81 -2.73 -19.75 8.65
CA SER A 81 -2.65 -18.30 8.50
C SER A 81 -3.92 -17.76 7.85
N SER A 82 -4.42 -16.64 8.36
CA SER A 82 -5.48 -15.87 7.71
C SER A 82 -4.94 -14.87 6.68
N LEU A 83 -3.61 -14.83 6.49
CA LEU A 83 -2.91 -13.97 5.56
C LEU A 83 -2.58 -14.72 4.26
N SER A 84 -2.57 -13.99 3.17
CA SER A 84 -2.16 -14.42 1.84
C SER A 84 -1.10 -13.48 1.32
N PHE A 85 -0.09 -14.03 0.63
CA PHE A 85 1.12 -13.33 0.21
C PHE A 85 1.20 -13.31 -1.32
N TRP A 86 1.31 -12.12 -1.90
CA TRP A 86 1.06 -11.90 -3.32
C TRP A 86 2.29 -11.24 -3.95
N ARG A 87 2.72 -11.76 -5.10
CA ARG A 87 3.75 -11.16 -5.95
C ARG A 87 3.29 -11.08 -7.39
N ILE A 88 3.81 -10.10 -8.11
CA ILE A 88 3.61 -9.94 -9.55
C ILE A 88 4.96 -9.76 -10.25
N ASN A 89 5.13 -10.47 -11.35
CA ASN A 89 6.28 -10.36 -12.23
C ASN A 89 5.82 -9.98 -13.63
N VAL A 90 6.59 -9.14 -14.32
CA VAL A 90 6.33 -8.66 -15.67
C VAL A 90 7.55 -8.97 -16.52
N ARG A 91 7.36 -9.73 -17.59
CA ARG A 91 8.37 -9.91 -18.63
C ARG A 91 7.97 -9.08 -19.84
N ASN A 92 8.83 -8.13 -20.21
CA ASN A 92 8.59 -7.19 -21.30
C ASN A 92 9.63 -7.36 -22.42
N ARG A 93 9.18 -7.80 -23.59
CA ARG A 93 10.00 -7.98 -24.79
C ARG A 93 9.82 -6.86 -25.80
N SER A 94 9.03 -5.84 -25.47
CA SER A 94 8.82 -4.67 -26.33
C SER A 94 10.16 -3.98 -26.62
N LYS A 95 10.30 -3.47 -27.84
CA LYS A 95 11.44 -2.66 -28.28
C LYS A 95 11.13 -1.17 -28.27
N LYS A 96 9.88 -0.79 -27.99
CA LYS A 96 9.43 0.60 -28.03
C LYS A 96 8.95 1.12 -26.68
N SER A 97 8.37 0.26 -25.85
CA SER A 97 7.70 0.65 -24.61
C SER A 97 8.35 0.05 -23.37
N CYS A 98 8.68 0.91 -22.41
CA CYS A 98 9.16 0.52 -21.09
C CYS A 98 8.01 0.36 -20.10
N LEU A 99 8.19 -0.46 -19.06
CA LEU A 99 7.23 -0.55 -17.96
C LEU A 99 7.34 0.71 -17.09
N TRP A 100 6.21 1.38 -16.89
CA TRP A 100 6.14 2.63 -16.13
C TRP A 100 5.67 2.40 -14.70
N GLN A 101 4.63 1.59 -14.50
CA GLN A 101 4.14 1.24 -13.17
C GLN A 101 3.29 -0.04 -13.22
N VAL A 102 3.21 -0.71 -12.07
CA VAL A 102 2.34 -1.88 -11.86
C VAL A 102 1.42 -1.62 -10.67
N ILE A 103 0.13 -1.61 -10.91
CA ILE A 103 -0.90 -1.56 -9.87
C ILE A 103 -1.22 -2.99 -9.48
N PHE A 104 -0.70 -3.43 -8.33
CA PHE A 104 -0.95 -4.75 -7.79
C PHE A 104 -0.63 -4.81 -6.28
N PRO A 105 -1.51 -5.41 -5.46
CA PRO A 105 -2.85 -5.88 -5.83
C PRO A 105 -3.81 -4.70 -6.08
N LEU A 106 -4.74 -4.90 -7.01
CA LEU A 106 -5.92 -4.07 -7.19
C LEU A 106 -7.11 -4.88 -6.66
N ILE A 107 -7.69 -4.43 -5.56
CA ILE A 107 -8.83 -5.09 -4.92
C ILE A 107 -10.02 -4.15 -5.04
N GLU A 108 -11.04 -4.58 -5.78
CA GLU A 108 -12.28 -3.83 -6.00
C GLU A 108 -13.40 -4.37 -5.10
N ASN A 109 -14.42 -3.55 -4.85
CA ASN A 109 -15.61 -3.92 -4.08
C ASN A 109 -15.34 -4.24 -2.60
N ILE A 110 -14.37 -3.58 -1.99
CA ILE A 110 -14.17 -3.63 -0.54
C ILE A 110 -15.35 -2.95 0.13
N GLY A 111 -15.99 -3.65 1.04
CA GLY A 111 -17.15 -3.18 1.77
C GLY A 111 -17.81 -4.34 2.49
N THR A 112 -18.51 -4.06 3.58
CA THR A 112 -19.24 -5.10 4.29
C THR A 112 -20.56 -5.42 3.61
N THR A 113 -20.90 -6.72 3.60
CA THR A 113 -22.19 -7.22 3.11
C THR A 113 -23.32 -7.06 4.14
N THR A 114 -23.01 -6.52 5.33
CA THR A 114 -23.99 -6.21 6.37
C THR A 114 -24.76 -4.94 6.01
N SER A 115 -25.97 -4.82 6.56
CA SER A 115 -26.92 -3.75 6.21
C SER A 115 -26.53 -2.37 6.76
N ASP A 116 -25.56 -2.29 7.67
CA ASP A 116 -25.16 -1.03 8.30
C ASP A 116 -23.69 -0.67 8.00
N PRO A 117 -23.45 0.23 7.03
CA PRO A 117 -22.13 0.78 6.74
C PRO A 117 -21.52 1.64 7.85
N SER A 118 -22.33 2.11 8.82
CA SER A 118 -21.89 3.12 9.80
C SER A 118 -20.82 2.60 10.76
N GLU A 119 -20.73 1.28 10.91
CA GLU A 119 -19.73 0.57 11.70
C GLU A 119 -18.44 0.27 10.93
N ASP A 120 -18.37 0.68 9.66
CA ASP A 120 -17.15 0.56 8.88
C ASP A 120 -16.15 1.64 9.25
N TYR A 121 -14.88 1.27 9.24
CA TYR A 121 -13.79 2.20 9.44
C TYR A 121 -12.57 1.84 8.58
N LEU A 122 -11.79 2.86 8.23
CA LEU A 122 -10.48 2.70 7.59
C LEU A 122 -9.40 3.17 8.55
N LEU A 123 -8.45 2.29 8.80
CA LEU A 123 -7.23 2.54 9.54
C LEU A 123 -6.14 2.94 8.57
N VAL A 124 -5.56 4.12 8.79
CA VAL A 124 -4.44 4.62 7.99
C VAL A 124 -3.29 5.03 8.91
N PRO A 125 -2.02 4.85 8.48
CA PRO A 125 -0.85 5.21 9.27
C PRO A 125 -0.44 6.68 9.01
N ASP A 126 -1.42 7.59 9.05
CA ASP A 126 -1.20 9.04 9.01
C ASP A 126 -0.64 9.51 10.35
N GLY A 127 0.61 9.96 10.38
CA GLY A 127 1.30 10.46 11.56
C GLY A 127 1.37 9.38 12.63
N TRP A 128 0.57 9.54 13.68
CA TRP A 128 0.46 8.58 14.78
C TRP A 128 -0.63 7.51 14.56
N GLY A 129 -1.27 7.52 13.40
CA GLY A 129 -2.42 6.70 13.06
C GLY A 129 -3.72 7.51 13.07
N ARG A 130 -4.63 7.20 12.15
CA ARG A 130 -5.96 7.80 12.06
C ARG A 130 -6.99 6.74 11.70
N ILE A 131 -8.18 6.89 12.28
CA ILE A 131 -9.37 6.10 11.96
C ILE A 131 -10.36 7.00 11.24
N TYR A 132 -10.70 6.66 10.00
CA TYR A 132 -11.82 7.25 9.27
C TYR A 132 -13.06 6.39 9.49
N ARG A 133 -14.08 6.95 10.15
CA ARG A 133 -15.42 6.33 10.22
C ARG A 133 -16.18 6.61 8.93
N ASP A 134 -16.99 5.66 8.50
CA ASP A 134 -17.64 5.70 7.19
C ASP A 134 -16.64 6.00 6.04
N PRO A 135 -15.67 5.09 5.82
CA PRO A 135 -14.65 5.26 4.78
C PRO A 135 -15.21 5.22 3.36
N ARG A 136 -16.53 5.01 3.21
CA ARG A 136 -17.23 5.07 1.93
C ARG A 136 -17.56 6.51 1.54
N SER A 137 -17.65 7.44 2.51
CA SER A 137 -17.98 8.85 2.27
C SER A 137 -16.77 9.79 2.28
N MET A 138 -15.56 9.26 2.51
CA MET A 138 -14.33 10.07 2.57
C MET A 138 -13.80 10.47 1.18
N SER A 139 -12.92 11.46 1.16
CA SER A 139 -12.08 11.69 -0.04
C SER A 139 -11.14 10.51 -0.26
N PRO A 140 -10.76 10.17 -1.50
CA PRO A 140 -9.79 9.11 -1.76
C PRO A 140 -8.53 9.32 -0.91
N TYR A 141 -8.16 8.28 -0.17
CA TYR A 141 -6.91 8.27 0.56
C TYR A 141 -5.79 7.91 -0.41
N VAL A 142 -4.79 8.79 -0.54
CA VAL A 142 -3.65 8.61 -1.42
C VAL A 142 -2.39 8.92 -0.63
N ALA A 143 -1.54 7.92 -0.45
CA ALA A 143 -0.35 8.03 0.37
C ALA A 143 0.82 7.32 -0.28
N THR A 144 2.00 7.96 -0.26
CA THR A 144 3.22 7.41 -0.83
C THR A 144 4.12 6.94 0.31
N TYR A 145 4.69 5.74 0.20
CA TYR A 145 5.66 5.20 1.14
C TYR A 145 7.03 5.08 0.46
N PRO A 146 8.14 5.38 1.16
CA PRO A 146 8.20 6.02 2.48
C PRO A 146 7.66 7.46 2.45
N GLY A 147 6.80 7.82 3.40
CA GLY A 147 6.07 9.09 3.37
C GLY A 147 6.12 9.93 4.64
N GLY A 148 6.75 9.44 5.70
CA GLY A 148 6.74 10.11 7.01
C GLY A 148 5.31 10.33 7.52
N TRP A 149 4.88 11.60 7.61
CA TRP A 149 3.60 12.00 8.19
C TRP A 149 2.36 11.43 7.48
N ASN A 150 2.40 11.16 6.17
CA ASN A 150 1.21 10.65 5.45
C ASN A 150 1.21 9.12 5.24
N MET A 151 2.29 8.42 5.61
CA MET A 151 2.39 6.96 5.50
C MET A 151 3.56 6.48 6.34
N ALA A 152 3.38 6.45 7.67
CA ALA A 152 4.45 6.07 8.59
C ALA A 152 4.75 4.56 8.55
N MET A 153 3.77 3.75 8.12
CA MET A 153 3.81 2.29 8.09
C MET A 153 3.28 1.78 6.75
N GLN A 154 3.60 0.53 6.41
CA GLN A 154 3.26 -0.07 5.10
C GLN A 154 1.98 -0.90 5.12
N PHE A 155 0.95 -0.46 5.85
CA PHE A 155 -0.35 -1.12 5.85
C PHE A 155 -1.51 -0.15 6.01
N LEU A 156 -2.65 -0.55 5.47
CA LEU A 156 -3.99 -0.04 5.79
C LEU A 156 -4.81 -1.19 6.36
N SER A 157 -5.92 -0.88 7.01
CA SER A 157 -6.91 -1.90 7.33
C SER A 157 -8.32 -1.36 7.22
N PHE A 158 -9.19 -2.12 6.57
CA PHE A 158 -10.61 -1.83 6.51
C PHE A 158 -11.33 -2.70 7.54
N GLY A 159 -11.96 -2.09 8.52
CA GLY A 159 -12.64 -2.78 9.61
C GLY A 159 -14.14 -2.62 9.60
N HIS A 160 -14.82 -3.55 10.26
CA HIS A 160 -16.24 -3.52 10.57
C HIS A 160 -16.49 -4.20 11.91
N ILE A 161 -16.96 -3.43 12.89
CA ILE A 161 -17.13 -3.90 14.28
C ILE A 161 -15.79 -4.51 14.76
N ASN A 162 -15.75 -5.82 15.02
CA ASN A 162 -14.59 -6.55 15.57
C ASN A 162 -13.92 -7.46 14.54
N ASN A 163 -13.97 -7.11 13.26
CA ASN A 163 -13.22 -7.82 12.22
C ASN A 163 -12.59 -6.81 11.28
N GLY A 164 -11.43 -7.15 10.71
CA GLY A 164 -10.82 -6.33 9.68
C GLY A 164 -10.21 -7.10 8.52
N LEU A 165 -10.05 -6.37 7.43
CA LEU A 165 -9.33 -6.73 6.22
C LEU A 165 -8.00 -5.96 6.22
N TYR A 166 -6.93 -6.67 6.52
CA TYR A 166 -5.57 -6.19 6.49
C TYR A 166 -5.07 -6.06 5.05
N LEU A 167 -4.48 -4.91 4.71
CA LEU A 167 -4.01 -4.55 3.37
C LEU A 167 -2.61 -3.95 3.47
N ALA A 168 -1.56 -4.73 3.20
CA ALA A 168 -0.19 -4.31 3.48
C ALA A 168 0.80 -4.61 2.35
N ALA A 169 1.94 -3.92 2.42
CA ALA A 169 3.18 -4.32 1.77
C ALA A 169 4.18 -4.77 2.85
N HIS A 170 4.47 -6.06 2.90
CA HIS A 170 5.51 -6.64 3.74
C HIS A 170 6.85 -6.51 3.03
N ASP A 171 7.33 -5.27 2.95
CA ASP A 171 8.58 -4.92 2.28
C ASP A 171 9.69 -4.57 3.28
N PRO A 172 10.70 -5.44 3.43
CA PRO A 172 11.77 -5.22 4.39
C PRO A 172 12.72 -4.08 4.00
N GLU A 173 12.72 -3.60 2.75
CA GLU A 173 13.67 -2.63 2.22
C GLU A 173 13.06 -1.25 1.92
N ALA A 174 11.75 -1.07 2.17
CA ALA A 174 11.07 0.21 2.06
C ALA A 174 11.13 0.88 0.66
N TYR A 175 11.00 0.08 -0.40
CA TYR A 175 10.86 0.54 -1.78
C TYR A 175 9.76 1.60 -1.95
N HIS A 176 9.95 2.49 -2.92
CA HIS A 176 8.97 3.52 -3.24
C HIS A 176 7.67 2.92 -3.80
N LYS A 177 6.54 3.23 -3.18
CA LYS A 177 5.21 2.74 -3.60
C LYS A 177 4.09 3.68 -3.17
N ARG A 178 2.90 3.49 -3.72
CA ARG A 178 1.73 4.30 -3.37
C ARG A 178 0.54 3.43 -2.99
N PHE A 179 -0.04 3.73 -1.84
CA PHE A 179 -1.30 3.14 -1.36
C PHE A 179 -2.44 4.08 -1.75
N ILE A 180 -3.48 3.52 -2.36
CA ILE A 180 -4.69 4.24 -2.70
C ILE A 180 -5.89 3.46 -2.17
N PHE A 181 -6.69 4.11 -1.33
CA PHE A 181 -8.02 3.64 -0.96
C PHE A 181 -9.05 4.60 -1.52
N ASN A 182 -9.82 4.14 -2.50
CA ASN A 182 -10.76 4.96 -3.25
C ASN A 182 -12.19 4.48 -3.03
N PRO A 183 -13.03 5.24 -2.29
CA PRO A 183 -14.46 4.98 -2.23
C PRO A 183 -15.14 5.31 -3.57
N ASP A 184 -16.22 4.60 -3.90
CA ASP A 184 -17.04 4.87 -5.09
C ASP A 184 -18.00 6.05 -4.89
N THR A 185 -18.39 6.33 -3.65
CA THR A 185 -19.19 7.50 -3.28
C THR A 185 -18.33 8.64 -2.77
N TYR A 186 -17.79 9.45 -3.68
CA TYR A 186 -17.24 10.75 -3.33
C TYR A 186 -18.38 11.79 -3.16
N THR A 187 -18.32 12.64 -2.14
CA THR A 187 -19.14 13.87 -2.01
C THR A 187 -20.66 13.72 -2.20
N ARG A 188 -21.33 12.89 -1.39
CA ARG A 188 -22.81 12.73 -1.42
C ARG A 188 -23.39 12.29 -2.77
N THR A 189 -22.57 11.75 -3.67
CA THR A 189 -23.04 11.16 -4.93
C THR A 189 -23.95 9.99 -4.61
N ARG A 190 -25.22 10.06 -5.02
CA ARG A 190 -26.14 8.93 -4.88
C ARG A 190 -25.75 7.85 -5.89
N VAL A 191 -25.54 6.64 -5.38
CA VAL A 191 -25.28 5.45 -6.19
C VAL A 191 -26.42 4.46 -6.00
N ASP A 192 -26.82 3.77 -7.08
CA ASP A 192 -27.91 2.79 -7.06
C ASP A 192 -27.44 1.37 -6.65
N HIS A 193 -26.31 1.29 -5.96
CA HIS A 193 -25.76 0.07 -5.37
C HIS A 193 -25.22 0.36 -3.96
N PRO A 194 -25.03 -0.67 -3.11
CA PRO A 194 -24.30 -0.50 -1.85
C PRO A 194 -22.95 0.19 -2.11
N PRO A 195 -22.59 1.28 -1.39
CA PRO A 195 -21.32 1.94 -1.60
C PRO A 195 -20.15 1.00 -1.29
N LYS A 196 -19.13 1.02 -2.15
CA LYS A 196 -17.97 0.15 -2.12
C LYS A 196 -16.68 0.92 -2.30
N SER A 197 -15.56 0.30 -1.97
CA SER A 197 -14.24 0.89 -2.08
C SER A 197 -13.31 0.02 -2.91
N SER A 198 -12.19 0.61 -3.31
CA SER A 198 -11.10 -0.13 -3.94
C SER A 198 -9.78 0.18 -3.26
N PHE A 199 -8.95 -0.84 -3.10
CA PHE A 199 -7.57 -0.72 -2.68
C PHE A 199 -6.65 -0.91 -3.87
N LYS A 200 -5.64 -0.06 -3.99
CA LYS A 200 -4.61 -0.15 -5.01
C LYS A 200 -3.25 0.05 -4.37
N LEU A 201 -2.34 -0.86 -4.65
CA LEU A 201 -0.92 -0.67 -4.39
C LEU A 201 -0.21 -0.43 -5.72
N ILE A 202 0.34 0.77 -5.90
CA ILE A 202 1.14 1.13 -7.08
C ILE A 202 2.60 0.88 -6.77
N ASN A 203 3.24 0.08 -7.62
CA ASN A 203 4.65 -0.26 -7.57
C ASN A 203 5.34 0.40 -8.77
N TYR A 204 6.53 0.95 -8.52
CA TYR A 204 7.34 1.64 -9.52
C TYR A 204 8.58 0.79 -9.79
N PRO A 205 8.72 0.23 -11.01
CA PRO A 205 9.93 -0.48 -11.39
C PRO A 205 11.17 0.42 -11.27
N GLU A 206 12.32 -0.16 -10.93
CA GLU A 206 13.58 0.55 -11.03
C GLU A 206 13.88 0.94 -12.48
N ASN A 207 14.61 2.03 -12.71
CA ASN A 207 14.99 2.48 -14.06
C ASN A 207 13.79 2.76 -14.99
N MET A 208 12.69 3.34 -14.47
CA MET A 208 11.58 3.84 -15.30
C MET A 208 12.10 4.74 -16.43
N GLY A 209 11.54 4.58 -17.63
CA GLY A 209 12.01 5.26 -18.85
C GLY A 209 13.09 4.50 -19.61
N VAL A 210 13.65 3.43 -19.05
CA VAL A 210 14.55 2.50 -19.74
C VAL A 210 13.78 1.26 -20.18
N LEU A 211 14.10 0.70 -21.35
CA LEU A 211 13.53 -0.56 -21.84
C LEU A 211 13.97 -1.75 -20.96
N GLN A 212 13.21 -1.97 -19.90
CA GLN A 212 13.38 -3.09 -18.97
C GLN A 212 12.82 -4.38 -19.60
N GLN A 213 13.58 -5.47 -19.47
CA GLN A 213 13.14 -6.78 -19.95
C GLN A 213 12.28 -7.54 -18.93
N GLU A 214 12.46 -7.22 -17.65
CA GLU A 214 11.86 -7.94 -16.55
C GLU A 214 11.68 -7.01 -15.36
N TYR A 215 10.59 -7.21 -14.63
CA TYR A 215 10.32 -6.61 -13.34
C TYR A 215 9.78 -7.71 -12.43
N GLU A 216 10.41 -7.88 -11.27
CA GLU A 216 9.93 -8.75 -10.20
C GLU A 216 9.60 -7.88 -9.00
N MET A 217 8.39 -8.05 -8.46
CA MET A 217 8.00 -7.33 -7.26
C MET A 217 8.87 -7.79 -6.08
N PRO A 218 9.65 -6.89 -5.43
CA PRO A 218 10.70 -7.29 -4.49
C PRO A 218 10.19 -7.68 -3.10
N TYR A 219 8.89 -7.58 -2.86
CA TYR A 219 8.26 -7.85 -1.57
C TYR A 219 6.87 -8.48 -1.73
N ASP A 220 6.33 -8.99 -0.62
CA ASP A 220 4.96 -9.52 -0.62
C ASP A 220 3.96 -8.37 -0.39
N ALA A 221 2.97 -8.26 -1.26
CA ALA A 221 1.71 -7.65 -0.84
C ALA A 221 0.94 -8.67 0.00
N VAL A 222 0.44 -8.23 1.15
CA VAL A 222 -0.18 -9.12 2.13
C VAL A 222 -1.62 -8.69 2.37
N ILE A 223 -2.53 -9.63 2.14
CA ILE A 223 -3.96 -9.43 2.34
C ILE A 223 -4.47 -10.53 3.26
N GLY A 224 -5.29 -10.18 4.23
CA GLY A 224 -5.90 -11.19 5.09
C GLY A 224 -6.95 -10.63 6.01
N VAL A 225 -7.64 -11.54 6.70
CA VAL A 225 -8.63 -11.16 7.70
C VAL A 225 -8.11 -11.37 9.11
N TYR A 226 -8.58 -10.54 10.02
CA TYR A 226 -8.32 -10.72 11.45
C TYR A 226 -9.58 -10.40 12.25
N VAL A 227 -9.60 -10.87 13.49
CA VAL A 227 -10.61 -10.56 14.49
C VAL A 227 -9.99 -9.55 15.45
N GLY A 228 -10.72 -8.50 15.78
CA GLY A 228 -10.22 -7.41 16.61
C GLY A 228 -10.40 -6.04 15.97
N ASP A 229 -9.62 -5.07 16.45
CA ASP A 229 -9.71 -3.67 16.08
C ASP A 229 -8.40 -3.11 15.49
N TRP A 230 -8.16 -1.80 15.65
CA TRP A 230 -6.94 -1.16 15.18
C TRP A 230 -5.67 -1.66 15.85
N TYR A 231 -5.78 -2.09 17.10
CA TYR A 231 -4.64 -2.59 17.85
C TYR A 231 -4.18 -3.92 17.27
N ASP A 232 -5.11 -4.84 17.02
CA ASP A 232 -4.81 -6.15 16.42
C ASP A 232 -4.22 -6.02 15.01
N ALA A 233 -4.74 -5.10 14.19
CA ALA A 233 -4.16 -4.80 12.88
C ALA A 233 -2.70 -4.32 13.00
N SER A 234 -2.44 -3.48 14.00
CA SER A 234 -1.11 -2.92 14.28
C SER A 234 -0.16 -3.98 14.82
N GLN A 235 -0.65 -4.94 15.62
CA GLN A 235 0.16 -6.07 16.09
C GLN A 235 0.59 -6.97 14.92
N ILE A 236 -0.31 -7.28 13.98
CA ILE A 236 0.05 -8.05 12.77
C ILE A 236 1.21 -7.39 12.00
N TYR A 237 1.14 -6.07 11.81
CA TYR A 237 2.23 -5.34 11.15
C TYR A 237 3.49 -5.27 12.02
N ARG A 238 3.35 -5.07 13.33
CA ARG A 238 4.45 -5.00 14.29
C ARG A 238 5.26 -6.30 14.32
N ASP A 239 4.59 -7.44 14.41
CA ASP A 239 5.25 -8.76 14.45
C ASP A 239 6.11 -8.95 13.22
N TRP A 240 5.57 -8.65 12.03
CA TRP A 240 6.33 -8.72 10.80
C TRP A 240 7.48 -7.71 10.76
N VAL A 241 7.24 -6.43 11.07
CA VAL A 241 8.23 -5.36 10.86
C VAL A 241 9.44 -5.52 11.80
N LEU A 242 9.21 -5.94 13.05
CA LEU A 242 10.29 -6.16 14.01
C LEU A 242 11.21 -7.31 13.59
N GLU A 243 10.66 -8.36 13.00
CA GLU A 243 11.43 -9.52 12.56
C GLU A 243 12.14 -9.26 11.22
N ASN A 244 11.49 -8.58 10.27
CA ASN A 244 11.91 -8.60 8.87
C ASN A 244 12.53 -7.28 8.38
N ALA A 245 12.09 -6.13 8.90
CA ALA A 245 12.46 -4.84 8.30
C ALA A 245 13.87 -4.40 8.64
N VAL A 246 14.61 -3.92 7.64
CA VAL A 246 16.03 -3.53 7.81
C VAL A 246 16.20 -2.40 8.84
N TRP A 247 15.23 -1.48 8.94
CA TRP A 247 15.27 -0.36 9.88
C TRP A 247 14.95 -0.76 11.34
N CYS A 248 14.41 -1.95 11.58
CA CYS A 248 14.15 -2.49 12.92
C CYS A 248 15.28 -3.41 13.43
N LYS A 249 16.19 -3.88 12.56
CA LYS A 249 17.25 -4.86 12.91
C LYS A 249 18.17 -4.45 14.05
N LYS A 250 18.34 -3.14 14.29
CA LYS A 250 19.19 -2.62 15.37
C LYS A 250 18.51 -2.69 16.76
N GLY A 251 17.31 -3.24 16.89
CA GLY A 251 16.61 -3.34 18.16
C GLY A 251 16.01 -2.01 18.64
N ALA A 252 15.52 -2.04 19.88
CA ALA A 252 14.85 -0.90 20.51
C ALA A 252 15.82 0.27 20.75
N LEU A 253 15.29 1.49 20.75
CA LEU A 253 16.12 2.69 20.81
C LEU A 253 16.83 2.86 22.16
N ASP A 254 16.14 2.50 23.24
CA ASP A 254 16.63 2.51 24.62
C ASP A 254 17.79 1.55 24.87
N GLU A 255 17.88 0.48 24.07
CA GLU A 255 18.95 -0.53 24.16
C GLU A 255 20.21 -0.16 23.35
N LYS A 256 20.16 0.87 22.50
CA LYS A 256 21.26 1.23 21.58
C LYS A 256 22.39 2.01 22.25
N ALA A 257 23.55 1.39 22.40
CA ALA A 257 24.76 2.08 22.87
C ALA A 257 25.39 3.03 21.84
N ASP A 258 25.06 2.89 20.55
CA ASP A 258 25.60 3.69 19.42
C ASP A 258 24.81 4.98 19.15
N GLU A 259 23.80 5.28 19.96
CA GLU A 259 23.00 6.49 19.83
C GLU A 259 23.66 7.68 20.52
N ALA A 260 23.68 8.83 19.85
CA ALA A 260 24.28 10.02 20.40
C ALA A 260 23.45 10.57 21.58
N ASP A 261 24.13 10.86 22.70
CA ASP A 261 23.53 11.40 23.93
C ASP A 261 22.58 12.58 23.73
N TRP A 262 22.86 13.45 22.75
CA TRP A 262 22.00 14.60 22.45
C TRP A 262 20.60 14.16 22.03
N PHE A 263 20.46 13.09 21.24
CA PHE A 263 19.18 12.63 20.73
C PHE A 263 18.28 12.11 21.86
N ARG A 264 18.86 11.36 22.80
CA ARG A 264 18.16 10.88 24.02
C ARG A 264 17.70 12.01 24.94
N ARG A 265 18.42 13.14 24.92
CA ARG A 265 18.14 14.30 25.76
C ARG A 265 17.27 15.35 25.08
N ILE A 266 16.90 15.18 23.80
CA ILE A 266 15.97 16.11 23.16
C ILE A 266 14.61 16.00 23.83
N VAL A 267 14.20 17.11 24.42
CA VAL A 267 12.86 17.29 25.01
C VAL A 267 11.89 18.01 24.07
N PHE A 268 12.40 18.64 23.02
CA PHE A 268 11.60 19.44 22.10
C PHE A 268 12.15 19.39 20.67
N TRP A 269 11.30 18.99 19.73
CA TRP A 269 11.56 19.06 18.30
C TRP A 269 10.72 20.18 17.69
N ARG A 270 11.35 21.16 17.04
CA ARG A 270 10.68 22.28 16.37
C ARG A 270 10.86 22.17 14.86
N ILE A 271 9.77 22.32 14.13
CA ILE A 271 9.84 22.66 12.70
C ILE A 271 10.05 24.18 12.64
N PRO A 272 11.19 24.69 12.16
CA PRO A 272 11.43 26.13 12.12
C PRO A 272 10.40 26.82 11.23
N VAL A 273 9.93 27.99 11.64
CA VAL A 273 9.19 28.88 10.74
C VAL A 273 10.22 29.44 9.77
N ILE A 274 10.08 29.08 8.50
CA ILE A 274 10.89 29.62 7.42
C ILE A 274 10.16 30.87 6.92
N SER A 275 10.80 32.03 7.06
CA SER A 275 10.36 33.29 6.44
C SER A 275 11.09 33.48 5.12
N ILE A 276 10.48 34.22 4.21
CA ILE A 276 11.08 34.57 2.92
C ILE A 276 11.27 36.08 2.90
N GLU A 277 12.52 36.54 2.78
CA GLU A 277 12.88 37.94 2.55
C GLU A 277 13.73 37.99 1.27
N ASP A 278 13.35 38.86 0.33
CA ASP A 278 13.96 38.97 -1.00
C ASP A 278 14.08 37.65 -1.78
N GLY A 279 13.13 36.73 -1.58
CA GLY A 279 13.11 35.41 -2.24
C GLY A 279 14.06 34.39 -1.64
N VAL A 280 14.78 34.72 -0.56
CA VAL A 280 15.67 33.81 0.16
C VAL A 280 14.97 33.31 1.42
N PRO A 281 14.84 31.98 1.59
CA PRO A 281 14.32 31.42 2.84
C PRO A 281 15.36 31.56 3.96
N PHE A 282 14.94 32.07 5.11
CA PHE A 282 15.76 32.12 6.33
C PHE A 282 14.96 31.64 7.56
N ILE A 283 15.69 31.14 8.56
CA ILE A 283 15.11 30.72 9.84
C ILE A 283 15.02 31.95 10.74
N VAL A 284 13.83 32.22 11.28
CA VAL A 284 13.66 33.27 12.29
C VAL A 284 14.22 32.75 13.62
N GLU A 285 15.37 33.29 14.06
CA GLU A 285 16.09 32.86 15.27
C GLU A 285 15.38 33.27 16.58
N ASP A 286 14.57 34.33 16.56
CA ASP A 286 14.09 35.08 17.74
C ASP A 286 13.11 34.37 18.70
N ASP A 287 12.85 33.07 18.56
CA ASP A 287 11.74 32.42 19.28
C ASP A 287 12.13 31.18 20.09
N ILE A 288 13.41 30.81 20.17
CA ILE A 288 13.82 29.59 20.90
C ILE A 288 13.61 29.78 22.41
N GLU A 289 14.11 30.86 23.01
CA GLU A 289 13.94 31.12 24.45
C GLU A 289 12.48 31.36 24.84
N ALA A 290 11.73 32.11 24.02
CA ALA A 290 10.32 32.39 24.27
C ALA A 290 9.45 31.12 24.18
N THR A 291 9.75 30.23 23.24
CA THR A 291 9.06 28.93 23.09
C THR A 291 9.38 27.99 24.26
N VAL A 292 10.65 27.86 24.65
CA VAL A 292 11.06 27.05 25.80
C VAL A 292 10.42 27.56 27.09
N SER A 293 10.40 28.88 27.30
CA SER A 293 9.78 29.50 28.49
C SER A 293 8.26 29.29 28.54
N ARG A 294 7.56 29.31 27.40
CA ARG A 294 6.10 29.06 27.35
C ARG A 294 5.75 27.59 27.54
N THR A 295 6.51 26.67 26.94
CA THR A 295 6.26 25.23 27.07
C THR A 295 6.53 24.72 28.49
N ILE A 296 7.56 25.21 29.17
CA ILE A 296 7.84 24.86 30.58
C ILE A 296 6.74 25.34 31.53
N HIS A 297 6.04 26.44 31.20
CA HIS A 297 4.93 26.96 32.02
C HIS A 297 3.66 26.09 31.94
N PHE A 298 3.45 25.36 30.85
CA PHE A 298 2.30 24.45 30.70
C PHE A 298 2.52 23.07 31.35
N ALA A 299 3.76 22.73 31.72
CA ALA A 299 4.12 21.44 32.30
C ALA A 299 4.28 21.46 33.84
N ARG A 300 3.84 22.53 34.51
CA ARG A 300 3.78 22.65 35.98
C ARG A 300 2.34 22.67 36.48
#